data_AF-A0A803VJ15-F1
#
_entry.id   AF-A0A803VJ15-F1
#
_cell.length_a   1.000
_cell.length_b   1.000
_cell.length_c   1.000
_cell.angle_alpha   90.00
_cell.angle_beta   90.00
_cell.angle_gamma   90.00
#
_symmetry.space_group_name_H-M   'P 1'
#
loop_
_entity.id
_entity.type
_entity.pdbx_description
1 polymer ?
#
loop_
_entity_poly.entity_id
_entity_poly.type
_entity_poly.pdbx_seq_one_letter_code
_entity_poly.pdbx_strand_id
1 'polypeptide(L)' 'MKILPFLLVLLLVAVQGAAGRPRGPYMECGYRGTFCHRGKCPRGNDYLGSCRSGFNCCRW' A
#
# COMPACT_ATOMS: atom_id res chain seq x y z
N MET A 1 -0.95 23.11 35.94
CA MET A 1 -1.79 22.14 35.20
C MET A 1 -1.14 21.85 33.86
N LYS A 2 -0.67 20.62 33.63
CA LYS A 2 0.17 20.27 32.46
C LYS A 2 -0.47 19.14 31.65
N ILE A 3 -1.69 19.38 31.17
CA ILE A 3 -2.48 18.42 30.38
C ILE A 3 -2.22 18.52 28.87
N LEU A 4 -1.64 19.64 28.43
CA LEU A 4 -1.24 19.88 27.05
C LEU A 4 -0.35 18.78 26.45
N PRO A 5 0.68 18.25 27.15
CA PRO A 5 1.48 17.15 26.58
C PRO A 5 0.69 15.85 26.42
N PHE A 6 -0.26 15.57 27.33
CA PHE A 6 -1.09 14.37 27.25
C PHE A 6 -2.03 14.41 26.04
N LEU A 7 -2.63 15.58 25.77
CA LEU A 7 -3.46 15.76 24.58
C LEU A 7 -2.67 15.54 23.29
N LEU A 8 -1.43 16.01 23.25
CA LEU A 8 -0.57 15.94 22.07
C LEU A 8 -0.14 14.50 21.77
N VAL A 9 0.18 13.72 22.80
CA VAL A 9 0.45 12.27 22.68
C VAL A 9 -0.78 11.53 22.17
N LEU A 10 -1.96 11.83 22.71
CA LEU A 10 -3.22 11.20 22.28
C LEU A 10 -3.51 11.49 20.79
N LEU A 11 -3.28 12.73 20.35
CA LEU A 11 -3.44 13.14 18.96
C LEU A 11 -2.46 12.42 18.03
N LEU A 12 -1.19 12.32 18.42
CA LEU A 12 -0.18 11.62 17.62
C LEU A 12 -0.47 10.13 17.47
N VAL A 13 -0.99 9.48 18.52
CA VAL A 13 -1.41 8.06 18.46
C VAL A 13 -2.62 7.89 17.54
N ALA A 14 -3.59 8.80 17.58
CA ALA A 14 -4.76 8.75 16.70
C ALA A 14 -4.40 8.95 15.21
N VAL A 15 -3.42 9.80 14.91
CA VAL A 15 -3.01 10.12 13.52
C VAL A 15 -2.14 9.02 12.90
N GLN A 16 -1.37 8.27 13.70
CA GLN A 16 -0.53 7.16 13.17
C GLN A 16 -1.33 5.98 12.61
N GLY A 17 -2.61 5.83 12.98
CA GLY A 17 -3.51 4.84 12.40
C GLY A 17 -4.00 5.15 10.97
N ALA A 18 -3.75 6.37 10.47
CA ALA A 18 -4.16 6.84 9.14
C ALA A 18 -3.05 6.72 8.08
N ALA A 19 -1.88 6.17 8.43
CA ALA A 19 -0.92 5.71 7.44
C ALA A 19 -1.50 4.47 6.76
N GLY A 20 -2.08 4.68 5.58
CA GLY A 20 -2.80 3.68 4.78
C GLY A 20 -2.12 2.32 4.76
N ARG A 21 -2.64 1.42 5.58
CA ARG A 21 -2.41 -0.01 5.53
C ARG A 21 -2.83 -0.49 4.13
N PRO A 22 -1.95 -1.10 3.32
CA PRO A 22 -2.39 -1.69 2.07
C PRO A 22 -3.41 -2.80 2.40
N ARG A 23 -4.67 -2.58 1.99
CA ARG A 23 -5.82 -3.47 2.19
C ARG A 23 -5.77 -4.67 1.23
N GLY A 24 -4.71 -5.46 1.28
CA GLY A 24 -4.58 -6.70 0.50
C GLY A 24 -3.34 -7.48 0.90
N PRO A 25 -3.23 -8.76 0.54
CA PRO A 25 -1.98 -9.49 0.69
C PRO A 25 -0.89 -8.67 0.00
N TYR A 26 0.05 -8.16 0.79
CA TYR A 26 1.29 -7.57 0.31
C TYR A 26 2.14 -8.71 -0.26
N MET A 27 1.68 -9.31 -1.36
CA MET A 27 2.61 -9.89 -2.32
C MET A 27 3.33 -8.67 -2.87
N GLU A 28 4.55 -8.45 -2.38
CA GLU A 28 5.42 -7.39 -2.85
C GLU A 28 5.60 -7.61 -4.36
N CYS A 29 4.88 -6.83 -5.15
CA CYS A 29 4.90 -7.02 -6.60
C CYS A 29 6.33 -6.82 -7.10
N GLY A 30 6.89 -7.82 -7.75
CA GLY A 30 8.33 -7.97 -7.94
C GLY A 30 8.89 -9.26 -7.32
N TYR A 31 8.11 -9.96 -6.49
CA TYR A 31 8.45 -11.27 -5.95
C TYR A 31 7.82 -12.41 -6.77
N ARG A 32 8.52 -13.54 -6.93
CA ARG A 32 8.02 -14.79 -7.58
C ARG A 32 7.39 -14.62 -8.97
N GLY A 33 8.08 -13.94 -9.88
CA GLY A 33 7.61 -13.82 -11.27
C GLY A 33 6.41 -12.88 -11.42
N THR A 34 6.28 -11.92 -10.51
CA THR A 34 5.37 -10.79 -10.67
C THR A 34 6.16 -9.54 -11.05
N PHE A 35 5.52 -8.61 -11.77
CA PHE A 35 6.11 -7.34 -12.18
C PHE A 35 5.06 -6.23 -12.20
N CYS A 36 5.48 -4.99 -11.99
CA CYS A 36 4.61 -3.83 -12.14
C CYS A 36 4.63 -3.32 -13.58
N HIS A 37 3.46 -3.19 -14.20
CA HIS A 37 3.28 -2.65 -15.54
C HIS A 37 2.46 -1.36 -15.52
N ARG A 38 2.81 -0.39 -16.36
CA ARG A 38 2.05 0.86 -16.46
C ARG A 38 0.75 0.60 -17.23
N GLY A 39 -0.39 0.89 -16.62
CA GLY A 39 -1.69 0.57 -17.24
C GLY A 39 -1.99 -0.93 -17.21
N LYS A 40 -2.74 -1.45 -18.20
CA LYS A 40 -3.22 -2.84 -18.21
C LYS A 40 -2.08 -3.85 -18.37
N CYS A 41 -2.16 -4.99 -17.68
CA CYS A 41 -1.21 -6.08 -17.87
C CYS A 41 -1.11 -6.53 -19.34
N PRO A 42 0.09 -6.94 -19.81
CA PRO A 42 0.26 -7.45 -21.16
C PRO A 42 -0.61 -8.69 -21.42
N ARG A 43 -0.85 -9.02 -22.69
CA ARG A 43 -1.66 -10.21 -23.04
C ARG A 43 -0.94 -11.47 -22.55
N GLY A 44 -1.68 -12.33 -21.87
CA GLY A 44 -1.16 -13.58 -21.29
C GLY A 44 -0.78 -13.46 -19.81
N ASN A 45 -0.83 -12.26 -19.24
CA ASN A 45 -0.46 -12.02 -17.84
C ASN A 45 -1.68 -11.78 -16.96
N ASP A 46 -1.68 -12.37 -15.77
CA ASP A 46 -2.76 -12.21 -14.78
C ASP A 46 -2.63 -10.89 -14.02
N TYR A 47 -3.74 -10.18 -13.83
CA TYR A 47 -3.81 -9.01 -12.96
C TYR A 47 -3.96 -9.46 -11.50
N LEU A 48 -3.00 -9.07 -10.65
CA LEU A 48 -2.97 -9.43 -9.24
C LEU A 48 -3.36 -8.28 -8.30
N GLY A 49 -3.33 -7.04 -8.79
CA GLY A 49 -3.64 -5.86 -7.98
C GLY A 49 -2.91 -4.61 -8.45
N SER A 50 -2.86 -3.61 -7.60
CA SER A 50 -2.22 -2.31 -7.88
C SER A 50 -0.85 -2.24 -7.22
N CYS A 51 0.15 -1.68 -7.92
CA CYS A 51 1.47 -1.38 -7.33
C CYS A 51 1.49 0.03 -6.71
N ARG A 52 1.95 1.03 -7.47
CA ARG A 52 1.85 2.48 -7.18
C ARG A 52 0.93 3.12 -8.20
N SER A 53 0.42 4.32 -7.93
CA SER A 53 -0.52 5.05 -8.80
C SER A 53 -0.19 4.93 -10.29
N GLY A 54 -1.10 4.30 -11.04
CA GLY A 54 -0.98 4.09 -12.48
C GLY A 54 -0.27 2.80 -12.92
N PHE A 55 0.22 1.99 -11.97
CA PHE A 55 0.85 0.71 -12.22
C PHE A 55 0.03 -0.45 -11.65
N ASN A 56 -0.09 -1.50 -12.44
CA ASN A 56 -0.76 -2.73 -12.09
C ASN A 56 0.28 -3.83 -11.86
N CYS A 57 0.05 -4.65 -10.84
CA CYS A 57 0.81 -5.85 -10.59
C CYS A 57 0.33 -6.97 -11.51
N CYS A 58 1.26 -7.52 -12.28
CA CYS A 58 1.01 -8.56 -13.27
C CYS A 58 1.85 -9.80 -12.92
N ARG A 59 1.32 -11.00 -13.19
CA ARG A 59 2.10 -12.24 -13.13
C ARG A 59 2.56 -12.63 -14.53
N TRP A 60 3.82 -13.05 -14.67
CA TRP A 60 4.32 -13.65 -15.93
C TRP A 60 3.41 -14.79 -16.40
#